data_AF-A0A848ZMS8-F1
#
_entry.id   AF-A0A848ZMS8-F1
#
_cell.length_a   1.000
_cell.length_b   1.000
_cell.length_c   1.000
_cell.angle_alpha   90.00
_cell.angle_beta   90.00
_cell.angle_gamma   90.00
#
_symmetry.space_group_name_H-M   'P 1'
#
loop_
_entity.id
_entity.type
_entity.pdbx_description
1 polymer ?
#
loop_
_entity_poly.entity_id
_entity_poly.type
_entity_poly.pdbx_seq_one_letter_code
_entity_poly.pdbx_strand_id
1 'polypeptide(L)'
;MNNSKSNGSPNESEDLIFELGPFPMWIFDMETLNFQKVNTEAIRQYGYSQKEFLSMNLKDIRPEEDVPRLEKAIQDMVTREGIYKESIFRH
;
A
#
# COMPACT_ATOMS: atom_id res chain seq x y z
N MET A 1 18.10 2.69 -34.33
CA MET A 1 16.76 2.05 -34.47
C MET A 1 16.15 1.91 -33.09
N ASN A 2 14.84 2.12 -33.01
CA ASN A 2 14.11 2.48 -31.80
C ASN A 2 13.80 1.25 -30.94
N ASN A 3 14.19 1.27 -29.67
CA ASN A 3 13.57 0.42 -28.66
C ASN A 3 12.35 1.16 -28.12
N SER A 4 11.20 0.81 -28.69
CA SER A 4 9.89 1.30 -28.31
C SER A 4 9.64 1.04 -26.82
N LYS A 5 9.63 2.12 -26.04
CA LYS A 5 8.99 2.14 -24.72
C LYS A 5 7.55 1.64 -24.90
N SER A 6 7.19 0.56 -24.23
CA SER A 6 5.80 0.15 -24.11
C SER A 6 5.07 1.19 -23.26
N ASN A 7 4.49 2.19 -23.91
CA ASN A 7 3.47 3.02 -23.29
C ASN A 7 2.21 2.15 -23.15
N GLY A 8 2.09 1.45 -22.03
CA GLY A 8 0.85 0.78 -21.62
C GLY A 8 -0.20 1.84 -21.27
N SER A 9 -1.39 1.69 -21.82
CA SER A 9 -2.56 2.55 -21.56
C SER A 9 -2.90 2.59 -20.05
N PRO A 10 -3.37 3.71 -19.46
CA PRO A 10 -3.52 3.82 -18.01
C PRO A 10 -4.68 3.00 -17.45
N ASN A 11 -4.33 2.09 -16.54
CA ASN A 11 -4.85 1.95 -15.16
C ASN A 11 -6.31 1.58 -14.86
N GLU A 12 -7.28 1.61 -15.78
CA GLU A 12 -8.69 1.34 -15.38
C GLU A 12 -8.91 -0.07 -14.80
N SER A 13 -8.26 -1.09 -15.37
CA SER A 13 -8.38 -2.46 -14.86
C SER A 13 -7.68 -2.66 -13.52
N GLU A 14 -6.55 -1.97 -13.31
CA GLU A 14 -5.79 -2.04 -12.06
C GLU A 14 -6.50 -1.28 -10.94
N ASP A 15 -7.08 -0.13 -11.26
CA ASP A 15 -7.94 0.64 -10.35
C ASP A 15 -9.21 -0.14 -9.97
N LEU A 16 -9.83 -0.83 -10.93
CA LEU A 16 -10.96 -1.73 -10.64
C LEU A 16 -10.56 -2.90 -9.74
N ILE A 17 -9.41 -3.53 -9.97
CA ILE A 17 -8.92 -4.61 -9.10
C ILE A 17 -8.65 -4.09 -7.68
N PHE A 18 -8.04 -2.90 -7.57
CA PHE A 18 -7.79 -2.25 -6.28
C PHE A 18 -9.10 -1.93 -5.54
N GLU A 19 -10.08 -1.35 -6.24
CA GLU A 19 -11.32 -0.92 -5.59
C GLU A 19 -12.24 -2.09 -5.24
N LEU A 20 -12.29 -3.13 -6.09
CA LEU A 20 -13.18 -4.28 -5.94
C LEU A 20 -12.54 -5.49 -5.25
N GLY A 21 -11.26 -5.41 -4.89
CA GLY A 21 -10.58 -6.52 -4.23
C GLY A 21 -11.22 -6.83 -2.86
N PRO A 22 -11.41 -8.12 -2.50
CA PRO A 22 -12.16 -8.52 -1.30
C PRO A 22 -11.38 -8.33 0.02
N PHE A 23 -10.19 -7.75 -0.04
CA PHE A 23 -9.30 -7.54 1.10
C PHE A 23 -8.94 -6.06 1.22
N PRO A 24 -8.61 -5.59 2.44
CA PRO A 24 -8.04 -4.26 2.62
C PRO A 24 -6.79 -4.06 1.76
N MET A 25 -6.78 -2.99 0.98
CA MET A 25 -5.65 -2.60 0.16
C MET A 25 -5.41 -1.10 0.24
N TRP A 26 -4.15 -0.72 0.16
CA TRP A 26 -3.72 0.67 0.17
C TRP A 26 -2.42 0.84 -0.62
N ILE A 27 -2.25 2.05 -1.16
CA ILE A 27 -0.99 2.53 -1.74
C ILE A 27 -0.47 3.59 -0.79
N PHE A 28 0.82 3.54 -0.49
CA PHE A 28 1.47 4.47 0.42
C PHE A 28 2.80 4.96 -0.16
N ASP A 29 3.21 6.12 0.30
CA ASP A 29 4.50 6.72 -0.04
C ASP A 29 5.63 6.07 0.76
N MET A 30 6.70 5.62 0.10
CA MET A 30 7.77 4.87 0.78
C MET A 30 8.66 5.74 1.68
N GLU A 31 8.71 7.06 1.47
CA GLU A 31 9.53 7.97 2.28
C GLU A 31 8.80 8.40 3.55
N THR A 32 7.53 8.75 3.42
CA THR A 32 6.70 9.30 4.51
C THR A 32 5.81 8.25 5.17
N LEU A 33 5.58 7.11 4.51
CA LEU A 33 4.62 6.07 4.87
C LEU A 33 3.15 6.53 4.88
N ASN A 34 2.87 7.72 4.35
CA ASN A 34 1.53 8.26 4.27
C ASN A 34 0.71 7.51 3.22
N PHE A 35 -0.57 7.27 3.52
CA PHE A 35 -1.48 6.65 2.56
C PHE A 35 -1.80 7.61 1.42
N GLN A 36 -1.67 7.13 0.19
CA GLN A 36 -2.05 7.84 -1.03
C GLN A 36 -3.39 7.35 -1.59
N LYS A 37 -3.68 6.05 -1.47
CA LYS A 37 -4.96 5.43 -1.84
C LYS A 37 -5.32 4.35 -0.83
N VAL A 38 -6.61 4.18 -0.60
CA VAL A 38 -7.18 3.13 0.24
C VAL A 38 -8.46 2.65 -0.42
N ASN A 39 -8.73 1.34 -0.41
CA ASN A 39 -9.94 0.79 -0.99
C ASN A 39 -11.10 0.75 0.02
N THR A 40 -12.31 0.52 -0.48
CA THR A 40 -13.52 0.44 0.34
C THR A 40 -13.45 -0.66 1.42
N GLU A 41 -12.80 -1.80 1.16
CA GLU A 41 -12.67 -2.87 2.16
C GLU A 41 -11.78 -2.49 3.35
N ALA A 42 -10.72 -1.71 3.13
CA ALA A 42 -9.92 -1.18 4.23
C ALA A 42 -10.70 -0.18 5.09
N ILE A 43 -11.48 0.71 4.49
CA ILE A 43 -12.41 1.60 5.21
C ILE A 43 -13.37 0.78 6.08
N ARG A 44 -13.96 -0.27 5.50
CA ARG A 44 -14.92 -1.14 6.18
C ARG A 44 -14.29 -1.92 7.34
N GLN A 45 -13.09 -2.45 7.15
CA GLN A 45 -12.43 -3.30 8.15
C GLN A 45 -11.85 -2.49 9.32
N TYR A 46 -11.19 -1.36 9.03
CA TYR A 46 -10.54 -0.55 10.06
C TYR A 46 -11.46 0.52 10.66
N GLY A 47 -12.57 0.85 10.01
CA GLY A 47 -13.58 1.78 10.52
C GLY A 47 -13.24 3.26 10.34
N TYR A 48 -12.14 3.59 9.65
CA TYR A 48 -11.78 4.97 9.30
C TYR A 48 -12.35 5.34 7.94
N SER A 49 -12.77 6.59 7.81
CA SER A 49 -13.11 7.18 6.51
C SER A 49 -11.88 7.28 5.60
N GLN A 50 -12.12 7.38 4.29
CA GLN A 50 -11.04 7.61 3.32
C GLN A 50 -10.20 8.86 3.69
N LYS A 51 -10.85 9.93 4.14
CA LYS A 51 -10.15 11.18 4.50
C LYS A 51 -9.24 11.00 5.71
N GLU A 52 -9.67 10.23 6.70
CA GLU A 52 -8.85 9.89 7.87
C GLU A 52 -7.64 9.06 7.45
N PHE A 53 -7.86 8.01 6.65
CA PHE A 53 -6.78 7.21 6.08
C PHE A 53 -5.75 8.07 5.34
N LEU A 54 -6.18 8.98 4.47
CA LEU A 54 -5.26 9.85 3.72
C LEU A 54 -4.53 10.88 4.59
N SER A 55 -4.95 11.07 5.85
CA SER A 55 -4.23 11.88 6.84
C SER A 55 -3.33 11.06 7.77
N MET A 56 -3.37 9.73 7.67
CA MET A 56 -2.61 8.78 8.46
C MET A 56 -1.42 8.22 7.68
N ASN A 57 -0.54 7.54 8.41
CA ASN A 57 0.56 6.76 7.86
C ASN A 57 0.44 5.27 8.25
N LEU A 58 1.25 4.42 7.62
CA LEU A 58 1.20 2.97 7.77
C LEU A 58 1.42 2.47 9.21
N LYS A 59 2.07 3.26 10.07
CA LYS A 59 2.31 2.93 11.49
C LYS A 59 1.06 3.16 12.34
N ASP A 60 0.21 4.11 11.96
CA ASP A 60 -0.96 4.51 12.75
C ASP A 60 -2.05 3.43 12.80
N ILE A 61 -2.04 2.48 11.85
CA ILE A 61 -2.97 1.34 11.79
C ILE A 61 -2.39 0.06 12.39
N ARG A 62 -1.24 0.13 13.07
CA ARG A 62 -0.54 -1.03 13.63
C ARG A 62 -0.29 -0.84 15.12
N PRO A 63 -0.21 -1.94 15.89
CA PRO A 63 0.29 -1.89 17.25
C PRO A 63 1.70 -1.29 17.29
N GLU A 64 1.99 -0.49 18.32
CA GLU A 64 3.29 0.18 18.48
C GLU A 64 4.43 -0.84 18.54
N GLU A 65 4.21 -2.02 19.14
CA GLU A 65 5.20 -3.10 19.20
C GLU A 65 5.62 -3.66 17.83
N ASP A 66 4.77 -3.52 16.81
CA ASP A 66 5.01 -4.04 15.46
C ASP A 66 5.67 -3.01 14.53
N VAL A 67 5.78 -1.75 14.96
CA VAL A 67 6.40 -0.67 14.17
C VAL A 67 7.88 -0.95 13.84
N PRO A 68 8.74 -1.40 14.77
CA PRO A 68 10.14 -1.71 14.44
C PRO A 68 10.26 -2.83 13.40
N ARG A 69 9.34 -3.80 13.44
CA ARG A 69 9.29 -4.89 12.45
C ARG A 69 8.86 -4.38 11.07
N LEU A 70 7.92 -3.44 11.03
CA LEU A 70 7.50 -2.77 9.80
C LEU A 70 8.67 -2.01 9.15
N GLU A 71 9.36 -1.17 9.93
CA GLU A 71 10.47 -0.34 9.42
C GLU A 71 11.58 -1.22 8.82
N LYS A 72 11.92 -2.32 9.49
CA LYS A 72 12.88 -3.29 8.96
C LYS A 72 12.41 -3.90 7.64
N ALA A 73 11.14 -4.29 7.53
CA ALA A 73 10.60 -4.86 6.30
C ALA A 73 10.64 -3.87 5.13
N ILE A 74 10.31 -2.59 5.38
CA ILE A 74 10.42 -1.52 4.38
C ILE A 74 11.88 -1.33 3.94
N GLN A 75 12.81 -1.28 4.90
CA GLN A 75 14.23 -1.15 4.61
C GLN A 75 14.75 -2.30 3.74
N ASP A 76 14.34 -3.53 4.03
CA ASP A 76 14.69 -4.71 3.24
C ASP A 76 14.09 -4.66 1.83
N MET A 77 12.87 -4.12 1.66
CA MET A 77 12.25 -3.89 0.35
C MET A 77 13.00 -2.86 -0.50
N VAL A 78 13.43 -1.73 0.09
CA VAL A 78 14.22 -0.70 -0.63
C VAL A 78 15.56 -1.26 -1.10
N THR A 79 16.11 -2.25 -0.40
CA THR A 79 17.43 -2.82 -0.68
C THR A 79 17.38 -3.95 -1.74
N ARG A 80 16.20 -4.39 -2.17
CA ARG A 80 16.03 -5.46 -3.18
C ARG A 80 15.09 -5.01 -4.30
N GLU A 81 15.55 -5.00 -5.55
CA GLU A 81 14.67 -4.82 -6.71
C GLU A 81 13.71 -6.02 -6.84
N GLY A 82 12.43 -5.85 -6.49
CA GLY A 82 11.37 -6.84 -6.77
C GLY A 82 10.20 -6.87 -5.78
N ILE A 83 9.06 -7.41 -6.24
CA ILE A 83 7.80 -7.55 -5.50
C ILE A 83 7.98 -8.47 -4.28
N TYR A 84 7.81 -7.92 -3.07
CA TYR A 84 7.90 -8.69 -1.82
C TYR A 84 6.56 -9.36 -1.48
N LYS A 85 6.59 -10.65 -1.14
CA LYS A 85 5.41 -11.52 -0.99
C LYS A 85 5.10 -11.92 0.46
N GLU A 86 5.84 -11.43 1.46
CA GLU A 86 5.64 -11.81 2.87
C GLU A 86 5.22 -10.63 3.76
N SER A 87 4.06 -10.05 3.46
CA SER A 87 3.48 -8.92 4.20
C SER A 87 2.36 -9.35 5.16
N ILE A 88 2.52 -10.45 5.91
CA ILE A 88 1.56 -10.80 6.98
C ILE A 88 1.95 -10.02 8.24
N PHE A 89 1.38 -8.83 8.37
CA PHE A 89 1.37 -8.06 9.61
C PHE A 89 0.03 -8.27 10.31
N ARG A 90 0.06 -8.35 11.64
CA ARG A 90 -1.18 -8.31 12.41
C ARG A 90 -1.71 -6.88 12.38
N HIS A 91 -3.01 -6.75 12.19
CA HIS A 91 -3.74 -5.50 12.06
C HIS A 91 -5.04 -5.59 12.86
#